data_AF-A0A0X3P6Z4-F1
#
_entry.id   AF-A0A0X3P6Z4-F1
#
_cell.length_a   1.000
_cell.length_b   1.000
_cell.length_c   1.000
_cell.angle_alpha   90.00
_cell.angle_beta   90.00
_cell.angle_gamma   90.00
#
_symmetry.space_group_name_H-M   'P 1'
#
loop_
_entity.id
_entity.type
_entity.pdbx_description
1 polymer ?
#
loop_
_entity_poly.entity_id
_entity_poly.type
_entity_poly.pdbx_seq_one_letter_code
_entity_poly.pdbx_strand_id
1 'polypeptide(L)'
;MIPEFLANGLTSPTHSLALVALLTTANLANSELAHLRRLYMISATEFATKDPQFLSQRDSPTESVPIVLCPVKQSWQLRFVHSLGIFGGLLVSAVSLMAPSALTVFWCTSSVHQLLINLAHLLPRVRNTLRVPTSYVDPKRPYITLWLVALQNYRILTSLRPKKL
;
A
#
# COMPACT_ATOMS: atom_id res chain seq x y z
N MET A 1 10.47 9.97 -35.17
CA MET A 1 9.28 9.83 -36.03
C MET A 1 8.58 8.54 -35.61
N ILE A 2 7.39 8.63 -35.01
CA ILE A 2 6.64 7.43 -34.59
C ILE A 2 5.92 6.91 -35.85
N PRO A 3 6.05 5.62 -36.20
CA PRO A 3 5.36 5.09 -37.37
C PRO A 3 3.84 5.22 -37.21
N GLU A 4 3.14 5.64 -38.26
CA GLU A 4 1.70 5.99 -38.23
C GLU A 4 0.81 4.84 -37.73
N PHE A 5 1.19 3.59 -38.00
CA PHE A 5 0.51 2.40 -37.46
C PHE A 5 0.52 2.35 -35.93
N LEU A 6 1.62 2.80 -35.32
CA LEU A 6 1.79 2.84 -33.87
C LEU A 6 0.99 4.00 -33.27
N ALA A 7 0.95 5.15 -33.95
CA ALA A 7 0.11 6.28 -33.54
C ALA A 7 -1.39 5.95 -33.59
N ASN A 8 -1.85 5.26 -34.64
CA ASN A 8 -3.25 4.82 -34.78
C ASN A 8 -3.63 3.74 -33.76
N GLY A 9 -2.71 2.83 -33.43
CA GLY A 9 -2.91 1.86 -32.34
C GLY A 9 -2.99 2.54 -30.97
N LEU A 10 -2.15 3.55 -30.73
CA LEU A 10 -2.07 4.30 -29.47
C LEU A 10 -3.29 5.19 -29.18
N THR A 11 -3.95 5.70 -30.22
CA THR A 11 -5.18 6.50 -30.09
C THR A 11 -6.45 5.66 -30.03
N SER A 12 -6.39 4.40 -30.49
CA SER A 12 -7.51 3.47 -30.43
C SER A 12 -7.82 2.99 -29.00
N PRO A 13 -9.08 2.64 -28.70
CA PRO A 13 -9.47 2.10 -27.40
C PRO A 13 -8.68 0.84 -27.03
N THR A 14 -8.44 0.65 -25.74
CA THR A 14 -7.64 -0.47 -25.25
C THR A 14 -8.45 -1.77 -25.28
N HIS A 15 -8.09 -2.70 -26.17
CA HIS A 15 -8.68 -4.05 -26.20
C HIS A 15 -7.93 -5.08 -25.33
N SER A 16 -6.79 -4.70 -24.76
CA SER A 16 -5.97 -5.59 -23.92
C SER A 16 -6.56 -5.73 -22.51
N LEU A 17 -7.34 -6.79 -22.31
CA LEU A 17 -7.87 -7.15 -20.98
C LEU A 17 -6.76 -7.40 -19.96
N ALA A 18 -5.60 -7.91 -20.40
CA ALA A 18 -4.44 -8.13 -19.53
C ALA A 18 -3.90 -6.81 -18.95
N LEU A 19 -3.87 -5.74 -19.76
CA LEU A 19 -3.40 -4.42 -19.33
C LEU A 19 -4.38 -3.79 -18.33
N VAL A 20 -5.68 -3.90 -18.61
CA VAL A 20 -6.73 -3.44 -17.69
C VAL A 20 -6.70 -4.22 -16.38
N ALA A 21 -6.54 -5.55 -16.44
CA ALA A 21 -6.38 -6.38 -15.25
C ALA A 21 -5.16 -5.97 -14.43
N LEU A 22 -4.01 -5.75 -15.07
CA LEU A 22 -2.79 -5.32 -14.40
C LEU A 22 -2.95 -3.94 -13.75
N LEU A 23 -3.55 -2.97 -14.45
CA LEU A 23 -3.90 -1.67 -13.88
C LEU A 23 -4.84 -1.79 -12.67
N THR A 24 -5.87 -2.64 -12.78
CA THR A 24 -6.84 -2.87 -11.70
C THR A 24 -6.14 -3.44 -10.47
N THR A 25 -5.30 -4.47 -10.66
CA THR A 25 -4.56 -5.10 -9.55
C THR A 25 -3.56 -4.13 -8.91
N ALA A 26 -2.85 -3.33 -9.70
CA ALA A 26 -1.92 -2.32 -9.18
C ALA A 26 -2.65 -1.24 -8.37
N ASN A 27 -3.78 -0.74 -8.86
CA ASN A 27 -4.60 0.24 -8.13
C ASN A 27 -5.15 -0.33 -6.83
N LEU A 28 -5.67 -1.56 -6.87
CA LEU A 28 -6.19 -2.23 -5.68
C LEU A 28 -5.08 -2.43 -4.64
N ALA A 29 -3.92 -2.95 -5.06
CA ALA A 29 -2.77 -3.14 -4.19
C ALA A 29 -2.25 -1.83 -3.59
N ASN A 30 -2.22 -0.73 -4.35
CA ASN A 30 -1.87 0.60 -3.82
C ASN A 30 -2.89 1.08 -2.76
N SER A 31 -4.19 0.89 -3.01
CA SER A 31 -5.24 1.28 -2.06
C SER A 31 -5.20 0.47 -0.76
N GLU A 32 -4.92 -0.83 -0.87
CA GLU A 32 -4.73 -1.75 0.26
C GLU A 32 -3.49 -1.40 1.08
N LEU A 33 -2.36 -1.19 0.40
CA LEU A 33 -1.10 -0.82 1.05
C LEU A 33 -1.25 0.51 1.82
N ALA A 34 -1.91 1.50 1.22
CA ALA A 34 -2.18 2.78 1.85
C ALA A 34 -3.10 2.63 3.08
N HIS A 35 -4.11 1.78 2.99
CA HIS A 35 -5.03 1.49 4.10
C HIS A 35 -4.34 0.78 5.27
N LEU A 36 -3.59 -0.29 4.99
CA LEU A 36 -2.81 -1.02 6.00
C LEU A 36 -1.77 -0.13 6.68
N ARG A 37 -1.09 0.74 5.91
CA ARG A 37 -0.14 1.70 6.47
C ARG A 37 -0.82 2.68 7.43
N ARG A 38 -2.00 3.18 7.08
CA ARG A 38 -2.78 4.08 7.95
C ARG A 38 -3.28 3.37 9.22
N LEU A 39 -3.77 2.15 9.10
CA LEU A 39 -4.17 1.34 10.25
C LEU A 39 -3.01 1.16 11.23
N TYR A 40 -1.83 0.83 10.69
CA TYR A 40 -0.63 0.68 11.50
C TYR A 40 -0.19 2.00 12.15
N MET A 41 -0.25 3.13 11.43
CA MET A 41 0.07 4.43 12.03
C MET A 41 -0.88 4.74 13.19
N ILE A 42 -2.18 4.51 13.02
CA ILE A 42 -3.16 4.73 14.08
C ILE A 42 -2.87 3.82 15.30
N SER A 43 -2.59 2.53 15.08
CA SER A 43 -2.30 1.60 16.17
C SER A 43 -1.04 1.98 16.93
N ALA A 44 0.01 2.40 16.22
CA ALA A 44 1.25 2.85 16.81
C ALA A 44 1.08 4.17 17.59
N THR A 45 0.29 5.12 17.08
CA THR A 45 -0.02 6.36 17.81
C THR A 45 -0.83 6.11 19.08
N GLU A 46 -1.84 5.24 19.01
CA GLU A 46 -2.68 4.92 20.17
C GLU A 46 -1.86 4.23 21.28
N PHE A 47 -0.95 3.35 20.90
CA PHE A 47 -0.03 2.73 21.86
C PHE A 47 0.96 3.75 22.45
N ALA A 48 1.53 4.62 21.62
CA ALA A 48 2.43 5.68 22.09
C ALA A 48 1.75 6.65 23.07
N THR A 49 0.44 6.92 22.90
CA THR A 49 -0.32 7.74 23.85
C THR A 49 -0.61 7.02 25.17
N LYS A 50 -0.69 5.68 25.17
CA LYS A 50 -0.98 4.89 26.37
C LYS A 50 0.28 4.59 27.19
N ASP A 51 1.40 4.35 26.53
CA ASP A 51 2.70 4.09 27.18
C ASP A 51 3.75 5.14 26.77
N PRO A 52 3.83 6.29 27.48
CA PRO A 52 4.84 7.31 27.19
C PRO A 52 6.28 6.83 27.47
N GLN A 53 6.45 5.77 28.27
CA GLN A 53 7.75 5.12 28.50
C GLN A 53 8.29 4.38 27.26
N PHE A 54 7.42 4.05 26.29
CA PHE A 54 7.83 3.49 25.02
C PHE A 54 8.68 4.49 24.21
N LEU A 55 8.40 5.79 24.36
CA LEU A 55 9.11 6.88 23.67
C LEU A 55 10.55 7.01 24.16
N SER A 56 10.79 6.78 25.45
CA SER A 56 12.11 6.86 26.08
C SER A 56 12.94 5.57 25.95
N GLN A 57 12.31 4.40 25.79
CA GLN A 57 13.01 3.11 25.72
C GLN A 57 13.76 2.88 24.39
N ARG A 58 13.41 3.63 23.32
CA ARG A 58 14.01 3.49 21.98
C ARG A 58 15.45 4.04 21.89
N ASP A 59 15.86 4.90 22.81
CA ASP A 59 17.25 5.41 22.88
C ASP A 59 18.22 4.37 23.45
N SER A 60 17.71 3.27 24.00
CA SER A 60 18.53 2.12 24.39
C SER A 60 18.71 1.15 23.20
N PRO A 61 19.94 0.77 22.82
CA PRO A 61 20.21 0.02 21.60
C PRO A 61 19.78 -1.46 21.67
N THR A 62 19.33 -1.95 22.83
CA THR A 62 19.29 -3.38 23.14
C THR A 62 17.90 -4.02 23.01
N GLU A 63 16.81 -3.25 22.98
CA GLU A 63 15.46 -3.84 22.95
C GLU A 63 14.80 -3.86 21.56
N SER A 64 14.31 -5.06 21.22
CA SER A 64 13.46 -5.32 20.08
C SER A 64 12.13 -4.61 20.29
N VAL A 65 11.97 -3.42 19.70
CA VAL A 65 10.71 -2.67 19.67
C VAL A 65 9.56 -3.64 19.31
N PRO A 66 8.64 -3.95 20.26
CA PRO A 66 7.56 -4.89 20.03
C PRO A 66 6.69 -4.43 18.87
N ILE A 67 6.25 -5.40 18.06
CA ILE A 67 5.28 -5.14 16.99
C ILE A 67 3.95 -4.79 17.67
N VAL A 68 3.66 -3.50 17.73
CA VAL A 68 2.42 -2.99 18.33
C VAL A 68 1.24 -3.30 17.40
N LEU A 69 0.52 -4.37 17.71
CA LEU A 69 -0.74 -4.78 17.07
C LEU A 69 -1.90 -4.53 18.03
N CYS A 70 -2.17 -3.26 18.34
CA CYS A 70 -3.40 -2.93 19.05
C CYS A 70 -4.58 -3.12 18.08
N PRO A 71 -5.65 -3.82 18.48
CA PRO A 71 -6.86 -3.90 17.66
C PRO A 71 -7.50 -2.51 17.57
N VAL A 72 -7.22 -1.80 16.47
CA VAL A 72 -7.79 -0.47 16.23
C VAL A 72 -9.25 -0.64 15.86
N LYS A 73 -10.14 0.01 16.63
CA LYS A 73 -11.56 0.12 16.25
C LYS A 73 -11.65 0.97 14.99
N GLN A 74 -11.84 0.31 13.85
CA GLN A 74 -11.84 0.96 12.55
C GLN A 74 -12.95 2.01 12.48
N SER A 75 -12.58 3.29 12.42
CA SER A 75 -13.54 4.39 12.30
C SER A 75 -14.25 4.30 10.95
N TRP A 76 -15.49 4.79 10.90
CA TRP A 76 -16.27 4.83 9.66
C TRP A 76 -15.57 5.63 8.56
N GLN A 77 -14.89 6.73 8.93
CA GLN A 77 -14.08 7.54 8.02
C GLN A 77 -12.97 6.72 7.33
N LEU A 78 -12.27 5.85 8.08
CA LEU A 78 -11.20 5.04 7.49
C LEU A 78 -11.74 3.99 6.52
N ARG A 79 -12.91 3.42 6.81
CA ARG A 79 -13.63 2.52 5.88
C ARG A 79 -14.07 3.27 4.63
N PHE A 80 -14.64 4.46 4.80
CA PHE A 80 -15.09 5.28 3.68
C PHE A 80 -13.94 5.63 2.74
N VAL A 81 -12.80 6.08 3.27
CA VAL A 81 -11.64 6.44 2.44
C VAL A 81 -11.05 5.23 1.73
N HIS A 82 -11.05 4.06 2.37
CA HIS A 82 -10.63 2.81 1.74
C HIS A 82 -11.56 2.42 0.58
N SER A 83 -12.88 2.43 0.82
CA SER A 83 -13.88 2.17 -0.21
C SER A 83 -13.80 3.17 -1.36
N LEU A 84 -13.53 4.44 -1.09
CA LEU A 84 -13.33 5.47 -2.11
C LEU A 84 -12.09 5.19 -2.97
N GLY A 85 -11.00 4.72 -2.36
CA GLY A 85 -9.79 4.31 -3.08
C GLY A 85 -10.04 3.11 -4.00
N ILE A 86 -10.75 2.09 -3.52
CA ILE A 86 -11.14 0.92 -4.33
C ILE A 86 -12.07 1.35 -5.46
N PHE A 87 -13.09 2.14 -5.15
CA PHE A 87 -14.06 2.64 -6.12
C PHE A 87 -13.38 3.47 -7.22
N GLY A 88 -12.48 4.38 -6.84
CA GLY A 88 -11.67 5.15 -7.79
C GLY A 88 -10.81 4.25 -8.69
N GLY A 89 -10.17 3.22 -8.12
CA GLY A 89 -9.38 2.24 -8.90
C GLY A 89 -10.23 1.44 -9.89
N LEU A 90 -11.43 1.02 -9.49
CA LEU A 90 -12.39 0.33 -10.37
C LEU A 90 -12.94 1.25 -11.45
N LEU A 91 -13.24 2.51 -11.11
CA LEU A 91 -13.71 3.51 -12.06
C LEU A 91 -12.65 3.78 -13.14
N VAL A 92 -11.39 3.97 -12.75
CA VAL A 92 -10.27 4.13 -13.69
C VAL A 92 -10.14 2.91 -14.60
N SER A 93 -10.36 1.71 -14.07
CA SER A 93 -10.32 0.45 -14.84
C SER A 93 -11.46 0.37 -15.85
N ALA A 94 -12.68 0.79 -15.48
CA ALA A 94 -13.82 0.86 -16.39
C ALA A 94 -13.61 1.90 -17.49
N VAL A 95 -13.12 3.10 -17.14
CA VAL A 95 -12.79 4.15 -18.11
C VAL A 95 -11.67 3.73 -19.06
N SER A 96 -10.73 2.90 -18.60
CA SER A 96 -9.63 2.39 -19.42
C SER A 96 -10.09 1.55 -20.62
N LEU A 97 -11.28 0.94 -20.56
CA LEU A 97 -11.84 0.21 -21.70
C LEU A 97 -12.28 1.14 -22.86
N MET A 98 -12.59 2.40 -22.55
CA MET A 98 -12.99 3.40 -23.53
C MET A 98 -11.89 4.44 -23.82
N ALA A 99 -10.82 4.43 -23.03
CA ALA A 99 -9.71 5.36 -23.16
C ALA A 99 -8.69 4.91 -24.23
N PRO A 100 -7.97 5.86 -24.84
CA PRO A 100 -6.86 5.57 -25.74
C PRO A 100 -5.81 4.67 -25.09
N SER A 101 -5.30 3.70 -25.84
CA SER A 101 -4.33 2.72 -25.33
C SER A 101 -3.03 3.33 -24.82
N ALA A 102 -2.59 4.47 -25.37
CA ALA A 102 -1.47 5.23 -24.82
C ALA A 102 -1.71 5.67 -23.36
N LEU A 103 -2.93 6.10 -23.07
CA LEU A 103 -3.31 6.66 -21.78
C LEU A 103 -3.51 5.55 -20.74
N THR A 104 -4.01 4.38 -21.15
CA THR A 104 -4.09 3.21 -20.26
C THR A 104 -2.72 2.64 -19.94
N VAL A 105 -1.80 2.58 -20.91
CA VAL A 105 -0.40 2.22 -20.66
C VAL A 105 0.25 3.20 -19.68
N PHE A 106 0.02 4.50 -19.86
CA PHE A 106 0.52 5.53 -18.94
C PHE A 106 -0.03 5.33 -17.51
N TRP A 107 -1.34 5.12 -17.36
CA TRP A 107 -1.93 4.85 -16.04
C TRP A 107 -1.38 3.57 -15.42
N CYS A 108 -1.26 2.51 -16.22
CA CYS A 108 -0.74 1.22 -15.78
C CYS A 108 0.70 1.34 -15.28
N THR A 109 1.57 1.95 -16.08
CA THR A 109 2.97 2.18 -15.72
C THR A 109 3.11 3.10 -14.51
N SER A 110 2.31 4.16 -14.41
CA SER A 110 2.28 5.06 -13.25
C SER A 110 1.84 4.34 -11.97
N SER A 111 0.77 3.55 -12.01
CA SER A 111 0.29 2.80 -10.85
C SER A 111 1.28 1.73 -10.38
N VAL A 112 1.92 1.02 -11.31
CA VAL A 112 3.00 0.06 -10.99
C VAL A 112 4.21 0.78 -10.41
N HIS A 113 4.60 1.91 -10.99
CA HIS A 113 5.71 2.70 -10.50
C HIS A 113 5.46 3.23 -9.09
N GLN A 114 4.26 3.74 -8.81
CA GLN A 114 3.84 4.15 -7.48
C GLN A 114 3.89 2.98 -6.49
N LEU A 115 3.44 1.79 -6.90
CA LEU A 115 3.49 0.60 -6.06
C LEU A 115 4.93 0.21 -5.74
N LEU A 116 5.82 0.21 -6.74
CA LEU A 116 7.24 -0.05 -6.56
C LEU A 116 7.90 0.98 -5.64
N ILE A 117 7.59 2.27 -5.80
CA ILE A 117 8.10 3.33 -4.92
C ILE A 117 7.58 3.12 -3.50
N ASN A 118 6.28 2.86 -3.32
CA ASN A 118 5.69 2.65 -2.01
C ASN A 118 6.31 1.43 -1.30
N LEU A 119 6.56 0.34 -2.04
CA LEU A 119 7.28 -0.83 -1.55
C LEU A 119 8.76 -0.50 -1.26
N ALA A 120 9.44 0.22 -2.14
CA ALA A 120 10.83 0.61 -1.94
C ALA A 120 11.01 1.49 -0.70
N HIS A 121 10.09 2.42 -0.43
CA HIS A 121 10.11 3.23 0.79
C HIS A 121 9.86 2.44 2.07
N LEU A 122 9.19 1.28 1.97
CA LEU A 122 9.04 0.36 3.09
C LEU A 122 10.35 -0.40 3.37
N LEU A 123 11.28 -0.53 2.42
CA LEU A 123 12.58 -1.17 2.69
C LEU A 123 13.46 -0.28 3.58
N PRO A 124 13.86 -0.73 4.79
CA PRO A 124 14.72 0.06 5.67
C PRO A 124 16.10 0.36 5.06
N ARG A 125 16.59 -0.52 4.17
CA ARG A 125 17.84 -0.29 3.41
C ARG A 125 17.73 0.91 2.48
N VAL A 126 16.65 0.98 1.71
CA VAL A 126 16.38 2.08 0.76
C VAL A 126 16.14 3.38 1.50
N ARG A 127 15.44 3.32 2.64
CA ARG A 127 15.22 4.48 3.51
C ARG A 127 16.52 5.04 4.09
N ASN A 128 17.43 4.15 4.50
CA ASN A 128 18.74 4.53 5.02
C ASN A 128 19.63 5.16 3.94
N THR A 129 19.62 4.62 2.71
CA THR A 129 20.36 5.21 1.58
C THR A 129 19.81 6.57 1.17
N LEU A 130 18.49 6.78 1.26
CA LEU A 130 17.83 8.05 0.94
C LEU A 130 17.85 9.06 2.10
N ARG A 131 18.46 8.72 3.25
CA ARG A 131 18.49 9.55 4.48
C ARG A 131 17.12 10.07 4.91
N VAL A 132 16.05 9.32 4.63
CA VAL A 132 14.71 9.74 5.03
C VAL A 132 14.61 9.58 6.55
N PRO A 133 14.25 10.65 7.30
CA PRO A 133 14.16 10.59 8.75
C PRO A 133 13.15 9.53 9.16
N THR A 134 13.57 8.64 10.04
CA THR A 134 12.73 7.56 10.53
C THR A 134 11.72 8.15 11.51
N SER A 135 10.42 8.03 11.24
CA SER A 135 9.42 8.49 12.19
C SER A 135 9.39 7.55 13.39
N TYR A 136 9.01 8.08 14.55
CA TYR A 136 8.83 7.29 15.77
C TYR A 136 7.83 6.12 15.57
N VAL A 137 6.93 6.29 14.61
CA VAL A 137 5.91 5.30 14.25
C VAL A 137 6.46 4.18 13.37
N ASP A 138 7.66 4.29 12.77
CA ASP A 138 8.10 3.32 11.78
C ASP A 138 8.68 2.02 12.38
N PRO A 139 8.20 0.84 11.93
CA PRO A 139 8.62 -0.46 12.44
C PRO A 139 10.00 -0.86 11.89
N LYS A 140 10.79 -1.61 12.68
CA LYS A 140 12.06 -2.20 12.20
C LYS A 140 11.84 -3.22 11.07
N ARG A 141 10.68 -3.89 11.01
CA ARG A 141 10.30 -4.89 9.99
C ARG A 141 8.92 -4.61 9.36
N PRO A 142 8.81 -3.61 8.47
CA PRO A 142 7.53 -3.10 7.97
C PRO A 142 6.68 -4.12 7.22
N TYR A 143 7.29 -5.03 6.44
CA TYR A 143 6.53 -6.06 5.73
C TYR A 143 5.87 -7.07 6.66
N ILE A 144 6.58 -7.50 7.72
CA ILE A 144 6.03 -8.44 8.70
C ILE A 144 4.90 -7.75 9.47
N THR A 145 5.09 -6.49 9.84
CA THR A 145 4.07 -5.71 10.54
C THR A 145 2.82 -5.50 9.68
N LEU A 146 2.98 -5.11 8.41
CA LEU A 146 1.86 -4.98 7.46
C LEU A 146 1.15 -6.31 7.25
N TRP A 147 1.89 -7.42 7.15
CA TRP A 147 1.31 -8.75 7.03
C TRP A 147 0.51 -9.15 8.27
N LEU A 148 1.01 -8.87 9.48
CA LEU A 148 0.29 -9.13 10.72
C LEU A 148 -0.97 -8.27 10.85
N VAL A 149 -0.91 -7.00 10.45
CA VAL A 149 -2.08 -6.11 10.41
C VAL A 149 -3.11 -6.61 9.37
N ALA A 150 -2.65 -7.09 8.22
CA ALA A 150 -3.53 -7.70 7.21
C ALA A 150 -4.20 -8.98 7.75
N LEU A 151 -3.44 -9.88 8.38
CA LEU A 151 -3.96 -11.09 9.04
C LEU A 151 -5.01 -10.76 10.11
N GLN A 152 -4.84 -9.67 10.85
CA GLN A 152 -5.77 -9.28 11.92
C GLN A 152 -7.08 -8.69 11.40
N ASN A 153 -7.03 -7.93 10.30
CA ASN A 153 -8.20 -7.24 9.75
C ASN A 153 -8.98 -8.11 8.73
N TYR A 154 -8.30 -8.98 7.99
CA TYR A 154 -8.92 -9.86 7.01
C TYR A 154 -9.18 -11.24 7.61
N ARG A 155 -10.45 -11.52 7.97
CA ARG A 155 -10.89 -12.84 8.46
C ARG A 155 -10.48 -13.99 7.53
N ILE A 156 -10.47 -13.78 6.21
CA ILE A 156 -10.10 -14.81 5.23
C ILE A 156 -8.63 -15.23 5.37
N LEU A 157 -7.76 -14.28 5.73
CA LEU A 157 -6.34 -14.50 5.94
C LEU A 157 -6.02 -15.15 7.31
N THR A 158 -6.93 -15.10 8.28
CA THR A 158 -6.73 -15.80 9.57
C THR A 158 -6.62 -17.32 9.43
N SER A 159 -7.19 -17.92 8.36
CA SER A 159 -7.03 -19.34 8.05
C SER A 159 -5.61 -19.70 7.62
N LEU A 160 -4.86 -18.75 7.05
CA LEU A 160 -3.46 -18.88 6.63
C LEU A 160 -2.46 -18.50 7.72
N ARG A 161 -2.93 -18.20 8.94
CA ARG A 161 -2.04 -17.88 10.06
C ARG A 161 -1.16 -19.09 10.34
N PRO A 162 0.18 -18.98 10.25
CA PRO A 162 1.06 -20.09 10.59
C PRO A 162 0.83 -20.46 12.07
N LYS A 163 0.53 -21.74 12.33
CA LYS A 163 0.29 -22.29 13.68
C LYS A 163 1.51 -22.21 14.62
N LYS A 164 2.66 -21.74 14.14
CA LYS A 164 3.88 -21.57 14.92
C LYS A 164 4.52 -20.22 14.58
N LEU A 165 4.58 -19.36 15.58
CA LEU A 165 5.50 -18.22 15.72
C LEU A 165 6.17 -18.39 17.07
#